data_AF-A0A1Y6K8F7-F1
#
_entry.id   AF-A0A1Y6K8F7-F1
#
_cell.length_a   1.000
_cell.length_b   1.000
_cell.length_c   1.000
_cell.angle_alpha   90.00
_cell.angle_beta   90.00
_cell.angle_gamma   90.00
#
_symmetry.space_group_name_H-M   'P 1'
#
loop_
_entity.id
_entity.type
_entity.pdbx_description
1 polymer ?
#
loop_
_entity_poly.entity_id
_entity_poly.type
_entity_poly.pdbx_seq_one_letter_code
_entity_poly.pdbx_strand_id
1 'polypeptide(L)'
;MAFTGLKSVVLCLSLLALPALAADLSTAPYMRAVEKKPSLLQVLAAAWRPKSVHAAAAPTPAQQVRTRHAAAAPRKSKAPPAAATAPETPAAQPVTVGAAVTPPAQLSEAELAAKGLSLFNDASLSGGGKASCATCHFSTGHTNNKTYVGLDVVADGDPNGRNTPTLWGVGERSVFGWQGQAATLEDSIRGIIVNRMKGPEPSPETLAALVAYVRTLNYPANWQVKEDGTPRPEASAAIKRGFDLYVGDGGCGTCHQLPSFDKKSKDDIGTGGKFKVPTLHAVASTAPYFHDGRTASLRDAVKLMWEFYAKKMESRLPTEAELDDLTAYVGAL
;
A
#
# COMPACT_ATOMS: atom_id res chain seq x y z
N MET A 1 55.54 -41.97 -24.38
CA MET A 1 56.62 -41.96 -23.36
C MET A 1 57.82 -41.21 -23.96
N ALA A 2 58.13 -40.03 -23.45
CA ALA A 2 59.43 -39.37 -23.65
C ALA A 2 59.55 -38.20 -22.66
N PHE A 3 60.41 -38.37 -21.65
CA PHE A 3 60.86 -37.32 -20.76
C PHE A 3 62.04 -36.57 -21.40
N THR A 4 62.00 -35.24 -21.41
CA THR A 4 63.13 -34.29 -21.38
C THR A 4 62.52 -32.89 -21.19
N GLY A 5 63.05 -31.92 -20.46
CA GLY A 5 64.29 -31.82 -19.71
C GLY A 5 64.23 -30.55 -18.84
N LEU A 6 65.00 -30.57 -17.76
CA LEU A 6 65.15 -29.51 -16.79
C LEU A 6 66.22 -28.51 -17.29
N LYS A 7 65.90 -27.22 -17.37
CA LYS A 7 66.89 -26.14 -17.38
C LYS A 7 66.43 -24.97 -16.52
N SER A 8 67.25 -24.69 -15.51
CA SER A 8 67.19 -23.55 -14.62
C SER A 8 67.33 -22.23 -15.36
N VAL A 9 66.56 -21.22 -14.94
CA VAL A 9 66.87 -19.80 -15.14
C VAL A 9 66.72 -19.10 -13.79
N VAL A 10 67.81 -18.47 -13.38
CA VAL A 10 67.95 -17.57 -12.23
C VAL A 10 67.98 -16.12 -12.77
N LEU A 11 67.63 -15.16 -11.91
CA LEU A 11 67.45 -13.69 -12.05
C LEU A 11 66.00 -13.28 -12.37
N CYS A 12 65.40 -12.27 -11.75
CA CYS A 12 65.97 -11.13 -11.03
C CYS A 12 64.95 -10.60 -10.00
N LEU A 13 65.44 -10.21 -8.82
CA LEU A 13 64.72 -9.42 -7.83
C LEU A 13 64.50 -8.01 -8.38
N SER A 14 63.25 -7.55 -8.41
CA SER A 14 62.95 -6.12 -8.43
C SER A 14 61.69 -5.87 -7.61
N LEU A 15 61.93 -5.31 -6.41
CA LEU A 15 60.94 -4.64 -5.59
C LEU A 15 60.27 -3.53 -6.38
N LEU A 16 58.94 -3.60 -6.51
CA LEU A 16 58.11 -2.41 -6.59
C LEU A 16 56.92 -2.61 -5.64
N ALA A 17 56.94 -1.79 -4.59
CA ALA A 17 55.90 -1.68 -3.60
C ALA A 17 54.62 -1.11 -4.23
N LEU A 18 53.48 -1.71 -3.91
CA LEU A 18 52.17 -1.10 -4.03
C LEU A 18 51.52 -1.10 -2.64
N PRO A 19 50.92 0.00 -2.19
CA PRO A 19 50.40 0.12 -0.84
C PRO A 19 49.14 -0.72 -0.69
N ALA A 20 49.06 -1.45 0.42
CA ALA A 20 47.84 -2.09 0.88
C ALA A 20 46.78 -1.01 1.16
N LEU A 21 45.73 -0.98 0.35
CA LEU A 21 44.52 -0.25 0.66
C LEU A 21 43.80 -1.03 1.76
N ALA A 22 44.05 -0.68 3.02
CA ALA A 22 43.25 -1.12 4.14
C ALA A 22 41.85 -0.53 3.97
N ALA A 23 40.89 -1.37 3.56
CA ALA A 23 39.49 -1.01 3.62
C ALA A 23 39.06 -1.00 5.09
N ASP A 24 38.80 0.20 5.57
CA ASP A 24 38.19 0.52 6.85
C ASP A 24 36.84 -0.19 7.01
N LEU A 25 36.78 -1.15 7.93
CA LEU A 25 35.57 -1.91 8.29
C LEU A 25 34.84 -1.27 9.48
N SER A 26 34.69 0.06 9.46
CA SER A 26 34.03 0.83 10.52
C SER A 26 32.70 1.47 10.11
N THR A 27 31.84 0.80 9.32
CA THR A 27 30.41 1.18 9.23
C THR A 27 29.53 -0.01 8.83
N ALA A 28 29.13 -0.85 9.79
CA ALA A 28 27.99 -1.75 9.62
C ALA A 28 27.40 -2.14 11.00
N PRO A 29 26.50 -1.35 11.60
CA PRO A 29 25.92 -1.66 12.90
C PRO A 29 24.60 -2.43 12.73
N TYR A 30 24.57 -3.57 12.04
CA TYR A 30 23.37 -4.41 12.00
C TYR A 30 23.73 -5.86 11.66
N MET A 31 24.43 -6.55 12.56
CA MET A 31 24.46 -8.02 12.61
C MET A 31 25.16 -8.48 13.89
N ARG A 32 24.41 -8.60 15.00
CA ARG A 32 24.67 -9.56 16.09
C ARG A 32 23.62 -9.46 17.21
N ALA A 33 22.75 -10.47 17.28
CA ALA A 33 22.37 -11.21 18.49
C ALA A 33 21.08 -12.00 18.21
N VAL A 34 21.22 -13.29 17.88
CA VAL A 34 20.09 -14.25 17.95
C VAL A 34 20.36 -15.12 19.16
N GLU A 35 19.70 -14.82 20.28
CA GLU A 35 19.58 -15.75 21.40
C GLU A 35 18.59 -16.86 21.01
N LYS A 36 19.02 -18.12 21.14
CA LYS A 36 18.18 -19.29 20.85
C LYS A 36 17.11 -19.44 21.94
N LYS A 37 15.82 -19.31 21.57
CA LYS A 37 14.68 -19.72 22.42
C LYS A 37 14.30 -21.20 22.16
N PRO A 38 13.78 -21.92 23.18
CA PRO A 38 13.51 -23.36 23.09
C PRO A 38 12.33 -23.68 22.17
N SER A 39 12.34 -24.89 21.60
CA SER A 39 11.40 -25.33 20.57
C SER A 39 10.01 -25.68 21.10
N LEU A 40 9.01 -25.55 20.22
CA LEU A 40 7.57 -25.77 20.45
C LEU A 40 7.19 -27.15 21.05
N LEU A 41 8.09 -28.13 20.97
CA LEU A 41 7.88 -29.48 21.52
C LEU A 41 7.81 -29.52 23.05
N GLN A 42 8.28 -28.47 23.74
CA GLN A 42 8.23 -28.40 25.20
C GLN A 42 6.97 -27.72 25.77
N VAL A 43 6.10 -27.14 24.93
CA VAL A 43 4.90 -26.41 25.39
C VAL A 43 3.60 -27.22 25.24
N LEU A 44 3.60 -28.31 24.47
CA LEU A 44 2.38 -29.04 24.10
C LEU A 44 2.01 -30.24 25.01
N ALA A 45 2.44 -30.26 26.27
CA ALA A 45 2.11 -31.33 27.22
C ALA A 45 1.17 -30.91 28.37
N ALA A 46 0.53 -29.74 28.31
CA ALA A 46 -0.39 -29.30 29.36
C ALA A 46 -1.81 -29.05 28.81
N ALA A 47 -2.72 -29.93 29.23
CA ALA A 47 -4.17 -29.76 29.31
C ALA A 47 -5.00 -29.95 28.03
N TRP A 48 -5.14 -31.22 27.61
CA TRP A 48 -6.28 -31.70 26.81
C TRP A 48 -7.31 -32.39 27.73
N ARG A 49 -8.58 -31.97 27.67
CA ARG A 49 -9.76 -32.75 28.11
C ARG A 49 -10.99 -32.39 27.25
N PRO A 50 -11.70 -33.36 26.62
CA PRO A 50 -12.86 -33.09 25.77
C PRO A 50 -14.18 -33.34 26.51
N LYS A 51 -15.26 -32.59 26.18
CA LYS A 51 -16.65 -33.09 26.27
C LYS A 51 -17.61 -32.41 25.27
N SER A 52 -18.16 -33.27 24.40
CA SER A 52 -19.52 -33.42 23.87
C SER A 52 -20.29 -32.26 23.22
N VAL A 53 -20.72 -32.59 21.99
CA VAL A 53 -21.56 -31.89 21.01
C VAL A 53 -23.04 -31.96 21.38
N HIS A 54 -23.81 -30.90 21.14
CA HIS A 54 -25.25 -30.96 20.83
C HIS A 54 -25.53 -30.03 19.64
N ALA A 55 -26.15 -30.58 18.60
CA ALA A 55 -26.57 -29.91 17.39
C ALA A 55 -27.95 -29.25 17.58
N ALA A 56 -28.14 -28.05 17.03
CA ALA A 56 -29.46 -27.46 16.84
C ALA A 56 -29.51 -26.67 15.52
N ALA A 57 -30.59 -26.90 14.79
CA ALA A 57 -30.82 -26.54 13.41
C ALA A 57 -31.13 -25.04 13.18
N ALA A 58 -30.84 -24.58 11.96
CA ALA A 58 -31.16 -23.24 11.46
C ALA A 58 -32.64 -23.09 11.08
N PRO A 59 -33.26 -21.90 11.24
CA PRO A 59 -34.54 -21.59 10.63
C PRO A 59 -34.41 -20.78 9.34
N THR A 60 -35.25 -21.15 8.37
CA THR A 60 -35.54 -20.52 7.07
C THR A 60 -36.28 -19.18 7.24
N PRO A 61 -36.07 -18.16 6.39
CA PRO A 61 -36.92 -16.96 6.38
C PRO A 61 -38.06 -17.07 5.37
N ALA A 62 -39.26 -16.73 5.84
CA ALA A 62 -40.49 -16.62 5.06
C ALA A 62 -40.55 -15.34 4.22
N GLN A 63 -41.05 -15.45 3.00
CA GLN A 63 -41.44 -14.35 2.12
C GLN A 63 -42.68 -13.63 2.67
N GLN A 64 -42.64 -12.29 2.71
CA GLN A 64 -43.85 -11.47 2.64
C GLN A 64 -43.70 -10.41 1.55
N VAL A 65 -44.58 -10.54 0.56
CA VAL A 65 -44.85 -9.58 -0.50
C VAL A 65 -45.70 -8.45 0.08
N ARG A 66 -45.24 -7.20 -0.06
CA ARG A 66 -46.14 -6.04 -0.07
C ARG A 66 -45.77 -5.13 -1.24
N THR A 67 -46.78 -4.92 -2.07
CA THR A 67 -46.84 -4.06 -3.24
C THR A 67 -46.92 -2.59 -2.85
N ARG A 68 -46.36 -1.71 -3.69
CA ARG A 68 -47.01 -0.48 -4.24
C ARG A 68 -46.02 0.25 -5.16
N HIS A 69 -46.26 0.15 -6.46
CA HIS A 69 -45.67 1.00 -7.48
C HIS A 69 -46.48 2.30 -7.60
N ALA A 70 -45.82 3.45 -7.52
CA ALA A 70 -46.33 4.71 -8.02
C ALA A 70 -45.36 5.23 -9.08
N ALA A 71 -45.83 5.24 -10.33
CA ALA A 71 -45.09 5.71 -11.50
C ALA A 71 -45.20 7.23 -11.62
N ALA A 72 -44.05 7.88 -11.88
CA ALA A 72 -43.95 9.30 -12.19
C ALA A 72 -44.26 9.56 -13.67
N ALA A 73 -45.09 10.58 -13.94
CA ALA A 73 -45.43 11.06 -15.28
C ALA A 73 -44.57 12.28 -15.69
N PRO A 74 -44.33 12.52 -16.99
CA PRO A 74 -43.33 13.47 -17.49
C PRO A 74 -43.86 14.90 -17.62
N ARG A 75 -42.96 15.88 -17.41
CA ARG A 75 -43.21 17.33 -17.58
C ARG A 75 -43.07 17.74 -19.06
N LYS A 76 -44.06 18.49 -19.55
CA LYS A 76 -44.10 19.10 -20.90
C LYS A 76 -43.38 20.45 -20.92
N SER A 77 -42.57 20.68 -21.94
CA SER A 77 -41.98 21.97 -22.31
C SER A 77 -43.02 22.86 -23.04
N LYS A 78 -42.94 24.18 -22.84
CA LYS A 78 -43.67 25.19 -23.62
C LYS A 78 -42.69 26.18 -24.24
N ALA A 79 -42.93 26.49 -25.50
CA ALA A 79 -42.22 27.47 -26.32
C ALA A 79 -42.69 28.93 -26.03
N PRO A 80 -41.89 29.94 -26.38
CA PRO A 80 -42.11 31.34 -26.02
C PRO A 80 -42.95 32.14 -27.04
N PRO A 81 -43.63 33.23 -26.65
CA PRO A 81 -44.17 34.22 -27.58
C PRO A 81 -43.27 35.46 -27.75
N ALA A 82 -43.51 36.16 -28.85
CA ALA A 82 -42.67 37.19 -29.46
C ALA A 82 -42.93 38.64 -28.98
N ALA A 83 -41.87 39.45 -29.14
CA ALA A 83 -41.74 40.89 -29.40
C ALA A 83 -42.78 41.89 -28.86
N ALA A 84 -42.31 42.79 -27.99
CA ALA A 84 -42.84 44.13 -27.80
C ALA A 84 -41.70 45.16 -27.76
N THR A 85 -41.96 46.31 -28.37
CA THR A 85 -41.05 47.42 -28.74
C THR A 85 -40.51 48.24 -27.57
N ALA A 86 -39.35 48.88 -27.83
CA ALA A 86 -38.53 49.65 -26.89
C ALA A 86 -39.13 51.01 -26.44
N PRO A 87 -38.79 51.47 -25.22
CA PRO A 87 -38.70 52.88 -24.88
C PRO A 87 -37.23 53.35 -24.73
N GLU A 88 -37.00 54.63 -25.07
CA GLU A 88 -35.71 55.33 -25.13
C GLU A 88 -34.95 55.40 -23.80
N THR A 89 -33.61 55.33 -23.89
CA THR A 89 -32.65 55.41 -22.79
C THR A 89 -32.36 56.86 -22.38
N PRO A 90 -32.59 57.27 -21.11
CA PRO A 90 -31.99 58.49 -20.56
C PRO A 90 -30.52 58.24 -20.21
N ALA A 91 -29.63 59.16 -20.58
CA ALA A 91 -28.19 59.08 -20.32
C ALA A 91 -27.89 58.94 -18.82
N ALA A 92 -27.25 57.83 -18.45
CA ALA A 92 -26.76 57.57 -17.10
C ALA A 92 -25.43 58.30 -16.84
N GLN A 93 -25.33 58.93 -15.68
CA GLN A 93 -24.11 59.59 -15.19
C GLN A 93 -22.99 58.55 -14.91
N PRO A 94 -21.70 58.94 -14.89
CA PRO A 94 -20.62 58.00 -14.67
C PRO A 94 -20.67 57.49 -13.22
N VAL A 95 -21.03 56.22 -13.06
CA VAL A 95 -20.79 55.46 -11.83
C VAL A 95 -19.31 55.11 -11.76
N THR A 96 -18.65 55.59 -10.72
CA THR A 96 -17.29 55.17 -10.34
C THR A 96 -17.31 53.68 -10.06
N VAL A 97 -16.65 52.90 -10.91
CA VAL A 97 -16.50 51.46 -10.73
C VAL A 97 -15.59 51.26 -9.51
N GLY A 98 -16.17 50.76 -8.41
CA GLY A 98 -15.40 50.28 -7.28
C GLY A 98 -14.47 49.16 -7.75
N ALA A 99 -13.21 49.20 -7.31
CA ALA A 99 -12.22 48.18 -7.62
C ALA A 99 -12.81 46.79 -7.39
N ALA A 100 -12.85 45.99 -8.46
CA ALA A 100 -13.27 44.60 -8.37
C ALA A 100 -12.37 43.90 -7.35
N VAL A 101 -12.97 43.41 -6.27
CA VAL A 101 -12.30 42.49 -5.34
C VAL A 101 -11.91 41.28 -6.17
N THR A 102 -10.62 41.18 -6.50
CA THR A 102 -10.08 40.00 -7.16
C THR A 102 -10.35 38.82 -6.22
N PRO A 103 -11.01 37.74 -6.71
CA PRO A 103 -11.13 36.52 -5.92
C PRO A 103 -9.74 36.11 -5.42
N PRO A 104 -9.59 35.60 -4.18
CA PRO A 104 -8.29 35.17 -3.68
C PRO A 104 -7.61 34.28 -4.73
N ALA A 105 -6.37 34.59 -5.09
CA ALA A 105 -5.63 33.82 -6.06
C ALA A 105 -5.63 32.35 -5.61
N GLN A 106 -6.15 31.46 -6.47
CA GLN A 106 -6.19 30.04 -6.20
C GLN A 106 -4.74 29.54 -6.14
N LEU A 107 -4.39 28.85 -5.04
CA LEU A 107 -3.04 28.32 -4.86
C LEU A 107 -2.65 27.43 -6.04
N SER A 108 -1.40 27.56 -6.50
CA SER A 108 -0.82 26.61 -7.45
C SER A 108 -0.70 25.21 -6.85
N GLU A 109 -0.53 24.18 -7.69
CA GLU A 109 -0.33 22.80 -7.22
C GLU A 109 0.88 22.67 -6.27
N ALA A 110 1.96 23.41 -6.52
CA ALA A 110 3.14 23.43 -5.67
C ALA A 110 2.84 24.05 -4.29
N GLU A 111 2.07 25.14 -4.25
CA GLU A 111 1.65 25.78 -3.00
C GLU A 111 0.66 24.90 -2.22
N LEU A 112 -0.26 24.22 -2.90
CA LEU A 112 -1.15 23.24 -2.30
C LEU A 112 -0.37 22.06 -1.71
N ALA A 113 0.60 21.51 -2.43
CA ALA A 113 1.45 20.44 -1.93
C ALA A 113 2.30 20.88 -0.73
N ALA A 114 2.85 22.09 -0.74
CA ALA A 114 3.60 22.64 0.40
C ALA A 114 2.70 22.81 1.63
N LYS A 115 1.47 23.34 1.45
CA LYS A 115 0.47 23.42 2.52
C LYS A 115 0.07 22.03 3.02
N GLY A 116 -0.10 21.07 2.11
CA GLY A 116 -0.41 19.69 2.41
C GLY A 116 0.66 19.01 3.24
N LEU A 117 1.94 19.25 2.95
CA LEU A 117 3.07 18.77 3.76
C LEU A 117 3.01 19.33 5.18
N SER A 118 2.70 20.62 5.34
CA SER A 118 2.53 21.21 6.68
C SER A 118 1.40 20.53 7.44
N LEU A 119 0.24 20.36 6.80
CA LEU A 119 -0.94 19.70 7.40
C LEU A 119 -0.70 18.22 7.70
N PHE A 120 0.08 17.52 6.87
CA PHE A 120 0.44 16.12 7.07
C PHE A 120 1.20 15.90 8.38
N ASN A 121 1.93 16.91 8.83
CA ASN A 121 2.68 16.91 10.09
C ASN A 121 1.91 17.56 11.25
N ASP A 122 0.74 18.16 11.01
CA ASP A 122 -0.04 18.86 12.01
C ASP A 122 -0.94 17.90 12.80
N ALA A 123 -0.70 17.82 14.12
CA ALA A 123 -1.49 16.98 15.01
C ALA A 123 -2.88 17.55 15.33
N SER A 124 -3.13 18.84 15.03
CA SER A 124 -4.43 19.50 15.25
C SER A 124 -5.58 18.87 14.47
N LEU A 125 -5.27 18.12 13.40
CA LEU A 125 -6.23 17.33 12.64
C LEU A 125 -6.74 16.09 13.41
N SER A 126 -6.11 15.70 14.52
CA SER A 126 -6.61 14.63 15.39
C SER A 126 -7.44 15.20 16.53
N GLY A 127 -8.48 14.48 16.97
CA GLY A 127 -9.40 14.97 18.01
C GLY A 127 -8.74 15.27 19.35
N GLY A 128 -7.60 14.63 19.63
CA GLY A 128 -6.82 14.86 20.85
C GLY A 128 -5.56 15.69 20.66
N GLY A 129 -5.24 16.15 19.44
CA GLY A 129 -3.97 16.82 19.16
C GLY A 129 -2.74 15.92 19.33
N LYS A 130 -2.90 14.58 19.33
CA LYS A 130 -1.86 13.61 19.71
C LYS A 130 -1.18 12.92 18.53
N ALA A 131 -1.78 12.99 17.34
CA ALA A 131 -1.27 12.32 16.15
C ALA A 131 -1.49 13.16 14.91
N SER A 132 -0.52 13.15 14.00
CA SER A 132 -0.63 13.65 12.64
C SER A 132 -0.56 12.48 11.65
N CYS A 133 -0.71 12.74 10.36
CA CYS A 133 -0.52 11.71 9.34
C CYS A 133 0.89 11.10 9.44
N ALA A 134 1.90 11.93 9.70
CA ALA A 134 3.30 11.52 9.87
C ALA A 134 3.57 10.60 11.06
N THR A 135 2.66 10.52 12.03
CA THR A 135 2.79 9.60 13.19
C THR A 135 2.73 8.14 12.73
N CYS A 136 1.82 7.83 11.81
CA CYS A 136 1.68 6.49 11.23
C CYS A 136 2.44 6.37 9.92
N HIS A 137 2.42 7.44 9.12
CA HIS A 137 3.04 7.48 7.80
C HIS A 137 4.38 8.25 7.82
N PHE A 138 5.40 7.61 8.40
CA PHE A 138 6.72 8.16 8.68
C PHE A 138 7.53 8.55 7.41
N SER A 139 8.59 9.36 7.58
CA SER A 139 9.59 9.68 6.53
C SER A 139 8.97 9.97 5.16
N THR A 140 8.21 11.06 5.04
CA THR A 140 7.53 11.45 3.79
C THR A 140 6.54 10.38 3.29
N GLY A 141 5.67 9.91 4.18
CA GLY A 141 4.53 9.07 3.81
C GLY A 141 4.80 7.58 3.63
N HIS A 142 6.00 7.11 3.97
CA HIS A 142 6.22 5.67 4.15
C HIS A 142 5.47 5.16 5.39
N THR A 143 5.47 3.86 5.67
CA THR A 143 4.83 3.32 6.89
C THR A 143 5.79 3.28 8.07
N ASN A 144 5.24 3.40 9.29
CA ASN A 144 5.97 3.19 10.53
C ASN A 144 5.98 1.72 11.00
N ASN A 145 5.44 0.81 10.18
CA ASN A 145 5.48 -0.64 10.40
C ASN A 145 4.78 -1.09 11.68
N LYS A 146 3.71 -0.41 12.09
CA LYS A 146 2.91 -0.76 13.27
C LYS A 146 1.46 -1.09 12.92
N THR A 147 0.91 -2.01 13.72
CA THR A 147 -0.51 -2.39 13.72
C THR A 147 -1.29 -1.57 14.74
N TYR A 148 -2.48 -1.10 14.36
CA TYR A 148 -3.27 -0.17 15.17
C TYR A 148 -4.75 -0.54 15.28
N VAL A 149 -5.33 -0.23 16.44
CA VAL A 149 -6.78 -0.07 16.64
C VAL A 149 -7.02 1.38 17.06
N GLY A 150 -7.75 2.16 16.24
CA GLY A 150 -7.91 3.59 16.53
C GLY A 150 -6.58 4.35 16.41
N LEU A 151 -6.02 4.86 17.50
CA LEU A 151 -4.66 5.41 17.55
C LEU A 151 -3.71 4.58 18.42
N ASP A 152 -4.21 3.49 19.01
CA ASP A 152 -3.44 2.64 19.90
C ASP A 152 -2.68 1.60 19.09
N VAL A 153 -1.38 1.48 19.37
CA VAL A 153 -0.54 0.41 18.82
C VAL A 153 -0.94 -0.88 19.51
N VAL A 154 -1.26 -1.90 18.73
CA VAL A 154 -1.59 -3.25 19.22
C VAL A 154 -0.55 -4.25 18.75
N ALA A 155 -0.62 -5.46 19.30
CA ALA A 155 0.23 -6.56 18.84
C ALA A 155 -0.11 -6.93 17.38
N ASP A 156 0.91 -7.38 16.66
CA ASP A 156 0.75 -7.93 15.33
C ASP A 156 -0.14 -9.19 15.35
N GLY A 157 -1.02 -9.32 14.37
CA GLY A 157 -2.03 -10.37 14.29
C GLY A 157 -3.28 -10.12 15.13
N ASP A 158 -3.44 -8.95 15.76
CA ASP A 158 -4.70 -8.58 16.42
C ASP A 158 -5.85 -8.58 15.39
N PRO A 159 -6.96 -9.30 15.63
CA PRO A 159 -8.05 -9.42 14.66
C PRO A 159 -8.74 -8.08 14.32
N ASN A 160 -8.70 -7.12 15.25
CA ASN A 160 -9.21 -5.77 15.07
C ASN A 160 -8.12 -4.81 14.56
N GLY A 161 -6.86 -5.19 14.68
CA GLY A 161 -5.69 -4.42 14.28
C GLY A 161 -5.62 -4.18 12.78
N ARG A 162 -5.19 -2.98 12.39
CA ARG A 162 -4.86 -2.66 11.00
C ARG A 162 -3.43 -2.12 10.90
N ASN A 163 -2.60 -2.80 10.14
CA ASN A 163 -1.27 -2.36 9.77
C ASN A 163 -1.37 -1.11 8.88
N THR A 164 -0.45 -0.17 9.08
CA THR A 164 -0.36 1.05 8.29
C THR A 164 0.27 0.75 6.92
N PRO A 165 -0.43 0.95 5.79
CA PRO A 165 0.18 0.79 4.47
C PRO A 165 1.12 1.97 4.16
N THR A 166 2.10 1.76 3.28
CA THR A 166 2.86 2.89 2.69
C THR A 166 1.93 3.79 1.86
N LEU A 167 2.20 5.10 1.84
CA LEU A 167 1.56 6.06 0.92
C LEU A 167 2.36 6.30 -0.35
N TRP A 168 3.53 5.68 -0.51
CA TRP A 168 4.24 5.75 -1.79
C TRP A 168 3.38 5.19 -2.92
N GLY A 169 3.34 5.94 -4.02
CA GLY A 169 2.49 5.76 -5.19
C GLY A 169 0.99 5.79 -4.89
N VAL A 170 0.54 6.36 -3.76
CA VAL A 170 -0.90 6.40 -3.43
C VAL A 170 -1.72 7.16 -4.48
N GLY A 171 -1.11 8.10 -5.19
CA GLY A 171 -1.74 8.85 -6.28
C GLY A 171 -2.14 7.99 -7.48
N GLU A 172 -1.50 6.82 -7.66
CA GLU A 172 -1.75 5.90 -8.78
C GLU A 172 -2.79 4.82 -8.42
N ARG A 173 -3.18 4.72 -7.15
CA ARG A 173 -4.10 3.69 -6.66
C ARG A 173 -5.54 4.01 -7.04
N SER A 174 -6.32 2.96 -7.29
CA SER A 174 -7.72 3.11 -7.71
C SER A 174 -8.75 2.80 -6.63
N VAL A 175 -8.34 2.20 -5.49
CA VAL A 175 -9.22 1.87 -4.36
C VAL A 175 -8.44 2.01 -3.04
N PHE A 176 -9.05 2.63 -2.02
CA PHE A 176 -8.36 3.02 -0.79
C PHE A 176 -8.92 2.33 0.46
N GLY A 177 -8.04 2.16 1.46
CA GLY A 177 -8.32 1.44 2.69
C GLY A 177 -8.25 -0.09 2.56
N TRP A 178 -8.07 -0.78 3.69
CA TRP A 178 -7.99 -2.25 3.73
C TRP A 178 -9.29 -2.93 3.30
N GLN A 179 -10.44 -2.33 3.61
CA GLN A 179 -11.74 -2.85 3.19
C GLN A 179 -12.17 -2.27 1.84
N GLY A 180 -11.36 -1.41 1.19
CA GLY A 180 -11.72 -0.79 -0.09
C GLY A 180 -13.01 0.01 -0.04
N GLN A 181 -13.25 0.73 1.07
CA GLN A 181 -14.49 1.45 1.34
C GLN A 181 -14.50 2.89 0.83
N ALA A 182 -13.33 3.47 0.53
CA ALA A 182 -13.21 4.83 0.01
C ALA A 182 -13.08 4.80 -1.51
N ALA A 183 -13.97 5.51 -2.20
CA ALA A 183 -14.03 5.58 -3.66
C ALA A 183 -12.96 6.52 -4.23
N THR A 184 -12.58 7.55 -3.46
CA THR A 184 -11.54 8.51 -3.83
C THR A 184 -10.47 8.62 -2.75
N LEU A 185 -9.31 9.15 -3.13
CA LEU A 185 -8.22 9.46 -2.19
C LEU A 185 -8.68 10.48 -1.14
N GLU A 186 -9.51 11.42 -1.56
CA GLU A 186 -10.09 12.45 -0.69
C GLU A 186 -11.04 11.86 0.36
N ASP A 187 -11.93 10.94 -0.05
CA ASP A 187 -12.79 10.19 0.87
C ASP A 187 -11.96 9.37 1.86
N SER A 188 -10.83 8.82 1.40
CA SER A 188 -9.93 8.06 2.24
C SER A 188 -9.29 8.95 3.30
N ILE A 189 -8.73 10.11 2.92
CA ILE A 189 -8.10 11.06 3.84
C ILE A 189 -9.12 11.56 4.87
N ARG A 190 -10.28 12.01 4.40
CA ARG A 190 -11.40 12.43 5.26
C ARG A 190 -11.79 11.32 6.24
N GLY A 191 -11.94 10.09 5.74
CA GLY A 191 -12.29 8.94 6.55
C GLY A 191 -11.28 8.63 7.65
N ILE A 192 -9.98 8.83 7.39
CA ILE A 192 -8.93 8.67 8.40
C ILE A 192 -9.01 9.78 9.46
N ILE A 193 -9.15 11.05 9.05
CA ILE A 193 -9.27 12.18 9.98
C ILE A 193 -10.45 11.96 10.94
N VAL A 194 -11.65 11.73 10.39
CA VAL A 194 -12.88 11.65 11.18
C VAL A 194 -12.99 10.33 11.95
N ASN A 195 -12.76 9.19 11.29
CA ASN A 195 -13.08 7.89 11.90
C ASN A 195 -11.92 7.29 12.68
N ARG A 196 -10.68 7.46 12.22
CA ARG A 196 -9.48 6.84 12.84
C ARG A 196 -8.83 7.79 13.85
N MET A 197 -8.57 9.03 13.44
CA MET A 197 -7.93 10.07 14.27
C MET A 197 -8.91 10.83 15.17
N LYS A 198 -10.22 10.60 14.99
CA LYS A 198 -11.31 11.27 15.72
C LYS A 198 -11.27 12.80 15.65
N GLY A 199 -10.70 13.31 14.56
CA GLY A 199 -10.61 14.74 14.27
C GLY A 199 -11.93 15.36 13.82
N PRO A 200 -11.94 16.69 13.65
CA PRO A 200 -13.08 17.39 13.08
C PRO A 200 -13.23 17.07 11.58
N GLU A 201 -14.37 17.45 11.03
CA GLU A 201 -14.58 17.44 9.58
C GLU A 201 -13.59 18.40 8.90
N PRO A 202 -12.73 17.93 7.99
CA PRO A 202 -11.77 18.79 7.31
C PRO A 202 -12.46 19.67 6.26
N SER A 203 -11.97 20.90 6.07
CA SER A 203 -12.47 21.77 5.00
C SER A 203 -12.04 21.25 3.61
N PRO A 204 -12.75 21.63 2.53
CA PRO A 204 -12.33 21.30 1.17
C PRO A 204 -10.89 21.73 0.85
N GLU A 205 -10.45 22.89 1.35
CA GLU A 205 -9.08 23.39 1.12
C GLU A 205 -8.04 22.57 1.88
N THR A 206 -8.41 22.04 3.05
CA THR A 206 -7.56 21.15 3.84
C THR A 206 -7.37 19.82 3.11
N LEU A 207 -8.47 19.25 2.61
CA LEU A 207 -8.44 18.01 1.83
C LEU A 207 -7.67 18.18 0.52
N ALA A 208 -7.93 19.24 -0.25
CA ALA A 208 -7.23 19.52 -1.49
C ALA A 208 -5.71 19.63 -1.29
N ALA A 209 -5.27 20.34 -0.24
CA ALA A 209 -3.85 20.45 0.09
C ALA A 209 -3.23 19.10 0.46
N LEU A 210 -3.90 18.31 1.31
CA LEU A 210 -3.43 16.96 1.68
C LEU A 210 -3.36 16.03 0.45
N VAL A 211 -4.38 16.05 -0.41
CA VAL A 211 -4.41 15.28 -1.67
C VAL A 211 -3.26 15.68 -2.59
N ALA A 212 -3.03 16.98 -2.78
CA ALA A 212 -1.94 17.49 -3.58
C ALA A 212 -0.59 16.99 -3.06
N TYR A 213 -0.35 17.07 -1.75
CA TYR A 213 0.89 16.57 -1.15
C TYR A 213 1.06 15.06 -1.31
N VAL A 214 0.08 14.24 -0.93
CA VAL A 214 0.28 12.78 -0.96
C VAL A 214 0.41 12.23 -2.39
N ARG A 215 -0.07 12.95 -3.41
CA ARG A 215 0.17 12.63 -4.82
C ARG A 215 1.62 12.86 -5.27
N THR A 216 2.41 13.63 -4.52
CA THR A 216 3.85 13.79 -4.80
C THR A 216 4.69 12.62 -4.30
N LEU A 217 4.09 11.72 -3.50
CA LEU A 217 4.78 10.60 -2.89
C LEU A 217 4.92 9.46 -3.89
N ASN A 218 5.92 9.52 -4.76
CA ASN A 218 6.18 8.51 -5.79
C ASN A 218 6.87 7.26 -5.22
N TYR A 219 6.83 6.16 -5.96
CA TYR A 219 7.65 4.98 -5.64
C TYR A 219 9.14 5.29 -5.79
N PRO A 220 10.02 4.68 -4.97
CA PRO A 220 11.46 4.77 -5.17
C PRO A 220 11.86 4.10 -6.48
N ALA A 221 12.88 4.63 -7.15
CA ALA A 221 13.39 4.05 -8.38
C ALA A 221 13.93 2.63 -8.16
N ASN A 222 13.65 1.73 -9.11
CA ASN A 222 14.09 0.34 -9.07
C ASN A 222 14.96 -0.01 -10.28
N TRP A 223 16.15 -0.54 -10.00
CA TRP A 223 17.15 -0.90 -11.00
C TRP A 223 17.06 -2.37 -11.46
N GLN A 224 16.26 -3.22 -10.80
CA GLN A 224 16.05 -4.61 -11.20
C GLN A 224 14.70 -4.83 -11.90
N VAL A 225 13.68 -4.05 -11.55
CA VAL A 225 12.32 -4.18 -12.08
C VAL A 225 11.88 -2.84 -12.68
N LYS A 226 11.13 -2.88 -13.78
CA LYS A 226 10.53 -1.69 -14.40
C LYS A 226 9.21 -1.33 -13.72
N GLU A 227 8.70 -0.15 -14.01
CA GLU A 227 7.39 0.31 -13.48
C GLU A 227 6.23 -0.62 -13.85
N ASP A 228 6.32 -1.30 -15.01
CA ASP A 228 5.32 -2.28 -15.44
C ASP A 228 5.42 -3.64 -14.71
N GLY A 229 6.43 -3.84 -13.87
CA GLY A 229 6.70 -5.10 -13.18
C GLY A 229 7.62 -6.06 -13.90
N THR A 230 8.00 -5.80 -15.15
CA THR A 230 8.89 -6.71 -15.88
C THR A 230 10.34 -6.57 -15.39
N PRO A 231 11.09 -7.67 -15.23
CA PRO A 231 12.51 -7.61 -14.92
C PRO A 231 13.29 -6.84 -15.99
N ARG A 232 14.26 -6.04 -15.55
CA ARG A 232 15.23 -5.39 -16.43
C ARG A 232 16.29 -6.41 -16.92
N PRO A 233 16.98 -6.16 -18.05
CA PRO A 233 18.03 -7.04 -18.54
C PRO A 233 19.11 -7.39 -17.49
N GLU A 234 19.45 -6.41 -16.66
CA GLU A 234 20.44 -6.46 -15.56
C GLU A 234 19.92 -7.13 -14.28
N ALA A 235 18.63 -7.48 -14.21
CA ALA A 235 18.06 -8.15 -13.05
C ALA A 235 18.75 -9.49 -12.78
N SER A 236 18.84 -9.82 -11.48
CA SER A 236 19.39 -11.11 -11.06
C SER A 236 18.60 -12.29 -11.65
N ALA A 237 19.26 -13.44 -11.78
CA ALA A 237 18.61 -14.65 -12.28
C ALA A 237 17.43 -15.09 -11.39
N ALA A 238 17.52 -14.85 -10.07
CA ALA A 238 16.45 -15.14 -9.12
C ALA A 238 15.20 -14.29 -9.40
N ILE A 239 15.36 -12.99 -9.64
CA ILE A 239 14.22 -12.10 -9.97
C ILE A 239 13.57 -12.51 -11.28
N LYS A 240 14.34 -12.89 -12.30
CA LYS A 240 13.80 -13.34 -13.58
C LYS A 240 12.96 -14.62 -13.40
N ARG A 241 13.49 -15.63 -12.71
CA ARG A 241 12.71 -16.84 -12.38
C ARG A 241 11.51 -16.54 -11.49
N GLY A 242 11.66 -15.64 -10.52
CA GLY A 242 10.58 -15.21 -9.64
C GLY A 242 9.44 -14.52 -10.39
N PHE A 243 9.75 -13.71 -11.41
CA PHE A 243 8.74 -13.13 -12.31
C PHE A 243 7.99 -14.22 -13.09
N ASP A 244 8.70 -15.21 -13.63
CA ASP A 244 8.07 -16.32 -14.34
C ASP A 244 7.10 -17.10 -13.43
N LEU A 245 7.50 -17.34 -12.17
CA LEU A 245 6.63 -17.93 -11.15
C LEU A 245 5.43 -17.03 -10.82
N TYR A 246 5.64 -15.72 -10.73
CA TYR A 246 4.61 -14.75 -10.39
C TYR A 246 3.46 -14.73 -11.41
N VAL A 247 3.80 -14.75 -12.71
CA VAL A 247 2.83 -14.75 -13.81
C VAL A 247 2.34 -16.17 -14.17
N GLY A 248 3.06 -17.20 -13.72
CA GLY A 248 2.76 -18.61 -13.94
C GLY A 248 2.29 -19.33 -12.68
N ASP A 249 3.04 -20.37 -12.27
CA ASP A 249 2.63 -21.36 -11.26
C ASP A 249 2.31 -20.79 -9.87
N GLY A 250 2.93 -19.67 -9.49
CA GLY A 250 2.64 -18.97 -8.25
C GLY A 250 1.31 -18.22 -8.27
N GLY A 251 0.73 -17.99 -9.46
CA GLY A 251 -0.62 -17.45 -9.63
C GLY A 251 -0.83 -16.03 -9.08
N CYS A 252 0.24 -15.35 -8.67
CA CYS A 252 0.18 -14.08 -7.94
C CYS A 252 -0.50 -12.99 -8.78
N GLY A 253 -0.19 -12.98 -10.09
CA GLY A 253 -0.77 -12.05 -11.06
C GLY A 253 -2.30 -12.15 -11.23
N THR A 254 -2.93 -13.24 -10.77
CA THR A 254 -4.40 -13.37 -10.83
C THR A 254 -5.13 -12.40 -9.88
N CYS A 255 -4.47 -12.05 -8.76
CA CYS A 255 -4.99 -11.09 -7.78
C CYS A 255 -4.20 -9.79 -7.76
N HIS A 256 -2.88 -9.86 -7.82
CA HIS A 256 -1.98 -8.71 -7.84
C HIS A 256 -1.66 -8.33 -9.30
N GLN A 257 -2.56 -7.60 -9.93
CA GLN A 257 -2.53 -7.43 -11.38
C GLN A 257 -1.52 -6.35 -11.79
N LEU A 258 -0.69 -6.64 -12.80
CA LEU A 258 0.24 -5.64 -13.33
C LEU A 258 -0.54 -4.49 -14.02
N PRO A 259 -0.03 -3.25 -13.98
CA PRO A 259 1.21 -2.81 -13.32
C PRO A 259 1.01 -2.28 -11.89
N SER A 260 -0.24 -2.20 -11.39
CA SER A 260 -0.52 -1.63 -10.06
C SER A 260 -0.29 -2.61 -8.90
N PHE A 261 -0.13 -3.90 -9.22
CA PHE A 261 -0.01 -5.02 -8.28
C PHE A 261 -1.17 -5.13 -7.31
N ASP A 262 -2.33 -4.59 -7.68
CA ASP A 262 -3.55 -4.63 -6.91
C ASP A 262 -4.75 -4.97 -7.79
N LYS A 263 -5.93 -5.08 -7.19
CA LYS A 263 -7.19 -5.08 -7.92
C LYS A 263 -8.28 -4.45 -7.09
N LYS A 264 -9.35 -4.01 -7.76
CA LYS A 264 -10.49 -3.37 -7.10
C LYS A 264 -11.33 -4.33 -6.27
N SER A 265 -11.42 -5.59 -6.68
CA SER A 265 -12.23 -6.59 -5.98
C SER A 265 -11.59 -7.03 -4.67
N LYS A 266 -12.44 -7.50 -3.76
CA LYS A 266 -12.04 -7.96 -2.43
C LYS A 266 -12.00 -9.48 -2.40
N ASP A 267 -10.96 -10.03 -1.79
CA ASP A 267 -10.83 -11.47 -1.58
C ASP A 267 -10.82 -11.80 -0.09
N ASP A 268 -11.37 -12.96 0.24
CA ASP A 268 -11.16 -13.58 1.55
C ASP A 268 -10.08 -14.65 1.40
N ILE A 269 -8.96 -14.42 2.06
CA ILE A 269 -7.81 -15.34 2.09
C ILE A 269 -7.75 -16.14 3.40
N GLY A 270 -8.84 -16.18 4.16
CA GLY A 270 -8.91 -16.86 5.46
C GLY A 270 -8.28 -16.06 6.60
N THR A 271 -8.17 -14.74 6.45
CA THR A 271 -7.50 -13.87 7.43
C THR A 271 -8.46 -13.04 8.27
N GLY A 272 -9.76 -13.33 8.28
CA GLY A 272 -10.76 -12.61 9.08
C GLY A 272 -11.67 -11.70 8.26
N GLY A 273 -11.92 -12.07 7.00
CA GLY A 273 -12.90 -11.43 6.13
C GLY A 273 -12.34 -11.05 4.76
N LYS A 274 -13.15 -10.30 4.00
CA LYS A 274 -12.79 -9.82 2.66
C LYS A 274 -12.03 -8.49 2.73
N PHE A 275 -10.86 -8.46 2.12
CA PHE A 275 -10.01 -7.28 2.02
C PHE A 275 -9.72 -6.93 0.57
N LYS A 276 -9.53 -5.64 0.31
CA LYS A 276 -8.95 -5.17 -0.95
C LYS A 276 -7.56 -5.79 -1.09
N VAL A 277 -7.23 -6.29 -2.28
CA VAL A 277 -5.87 -6.72 -2.58
C VAL A 277 -4.93 -5.50 -2.51
N PRO A 278 -3.92 -5.48 -1.63
CA PRO A 278 -2.96 -4.37 -1.56
C PRO A 278 -2.01 -4.41 -2.76
N THR A 279 -1.45 -3.26 -3.11
CA THR A 279 -0.31 -3.21 -4.05
C THR A 279 0.89 -3.91 -3.42
N LEU A 280 1.74 -4.52 -4.26
CA LEU A 280 3.02 -5.11 -3.85
C LEU A 280 4.21 -4.17 -4.09
N HIS A 281 4.00 -2.98 -4.65
CA HIS A 281 5.07 -2.00 -4.80
C HIS A 281 5.66 -1.61 -3.44
N ALA A 282 6.99 -1.56 -3.37
CA ALA A 282 7.79 -1.28 -2.18
C ALA A 282 7.61 -2.25 -1.00
N VAL A 283 7.02 -3.44 -1.21
CA VAL A 283 6.61 -4.36 -0.14
C VAL A 283 7.77 -4.86 0.72
N ALA A 284 8.99 -4.94 0.18
CA ALA A 284 10.16 -5.37 0.95
C ALA A 284 10.44 -4.52 2.21
N SER A 285 9.98 -3.27 2.23
CA SER A 285 10.24 -2.32 3.33
C SER A 285 9.06 -2.13 4.30
N THR A 286 7.95 -2.86 4.09
CA THR A 286 6.69 -2.62 4.81
C THR A 286 6.31 -3.76 5.76
N ALA A 287 7.27 -4.56 6.23
CA ALA A 287 7.00 -5.57 7.25
C ALA A 287 6.45 -4.89 8.52
N PRO A 288 5.50 -5.49 9.25
CA PRO A 288 4.96 -6.82 9.01
C PRO A 288 3.89 -6.84 7.90
N TYR A 289 3.48 -8.03 7.45
CA TYR A 289 2.62 -8.22 6.29
C TYR A 289 1.19 -8.60 6.66
N PHE A 290 0.30 -8.51 5.68
CA PHE A 290 -1.16 -8.58 5.79
C PHE A 290 -1.80 -7.38 6.49
N HIS A 291 -3.13 -7.36 6.49
CA HIS A 291 -3.90 -6.25 7.02
C HIS A 291 -3.72 -6.04 8.52
N ASP A 292 -3.28 -7.06 9.25
CA ASP A 292 -3.10 -7.07 10.70
C ASP A 292 -1.64 -7.30 11.14
N GLY A 293 -0.70 -7.37 10.20
CA GLY A 293 0.71 -7.57 10.53
C GLY A 293 1.08 -8.99 10.98
N ARG A 294 0.25 -10.01 10.77
CA ARG A 294 0.48 -11.36 11.34
C ARG A 294 1.77 -12.07 10.93
N THR A 295 2.47 -11.63 9.88
CA THR A 295 3.77 -12.20 9.50
C THR A 295 4.84 -11.13 9.41
N ALA A 296 5.99 -11.38 10.05
CA ALA A 296 7.13 -10.45 9.99
C ALA A 296 8.02 -10.65 8.74
N SER A 297 7.92 -11.81 8.09
CA SER A 297 8.80 -12.22 6.99
C SER A 297 8.07 -12.13 5.64
N LEU A 298 8.72 -11.52 4.66
CA LEU A 298 8.20 -11.47 3.30
C LEU A 298 8.08 -12.88 2.72
N ARG A 299 9.09 -13.71 2.98
CA ARG A 299 9.10 -15.11 2.56
C ARG A 299 7.91 -15.88 3.13
N ASP A 300 7.57 -15.65 4.39
CA ASP A 300 6.42 -16.31 5.02
C ASP A 300 5.10 -15.81 4.43
N ALA A 301 5.00 -14.51 4.13
CA ALA A 301 3.84 -13.95 3.44
C ALA A 301 3.65 -14.54 2.04
N VAL A 302 4.73 -14.64 1.25
CA VAL A 302 4.72 -15.27 -0.09
C VAL A 302 4.33 -16.74 0.01
N LYS A 303 4.89 -17.48 0.97
CA LYS A 303 4.57 -18.90 1.20
C LYS A 303 3.08 -19.09 1.49
N LEU A 304 2.52 -18.32 2.43
CA LEU A 304 1.10 -18.39 2.78
C LEU A 304 0.20 -18.09 1.58
N MET A 305 0.60 -17.13 0.73
CA MET A 305 -0.19 -16.79 -0.47
C MET A 305 -0.13 -17.86 -1.55
N TRP A 306 1.04 -18.47 -1.77
CA TRP A 306 1.13 -19.60 -2.70
C TRP A 306 0.36 -20.80 -2.17
N GLU A 307 0.49 -21.17 -0.89
CA GLU A 307 -0.29 -22.25 -0.28
C GLU A 307 -1.81 -22.00 -0.38
N PHE A 308 -2.25 -20.76 -0.15
CA PHE A 308 -3.64 -20.37 -0.37
C PHE A 308 -4.08 -20.55 -1.83
N TYR A 309 -3.27 -20.06 -2.78
CA TYR A 309 -3.57 -20.16 -4.20
C TYR A 309 -3.62 -21.62 -4.66
N ALA A 310 -2.63 -22.42 -4.27
CA ALA A 310 -2.54 -23.84 -4.56
C ALA A 310 -3.75 -24.62 -4.04
N LYS A 311 -4.18 -24.34 -2.81
CA LYS A 311 -5.41 -24.92 -2.26
C LYS A 311 -6.65 -24.50 -3.04
N LYS A 312 -6.76 -23.21 -3.40
CA LYS A 312 -7.93 -22.66 -4.08
C LYS A 312 -8.07 -23.17 -5.52
N MET A 313 -6.94 -23.38 -6.19
CA MET A 313 -6.87 -23.76 -7.60
C MET A 313 -6.52 -25.23 -7.82
N GLU A 314 -6.36 -26.01 -6.75
CA GLU A 314 -5.92 -27.42 -6.78
C GLU A 314 -4.58 -27.59 -7.53
N SER A 315 -3.66 -26.63 -7.36
CA SER A 315 -2.32 -26.65 -7.96
C SER A 315 -1.24 -27.11 -6.97
N ARG A 316 0.00 -27.23 -7.44
CA ARG A 316 1.13 -27.71 -6.64
C ARG A 316 1.63 -26.66 -5.64
N LEU A 317 2.27 -27.14 -4.58
CA LEU A 317 3.03 -26.32 -3.65
C LEU A 317 4.40 -25.92 -4.23
N PRO A 318 4.99 -24.80 -3.77
CA PRO A 318 6.33 -24.41 -4.19
C PRO A 318 7.41 -25.28 -3.55
N THR A 319 8.53 -25.43 -4.25
CA THR A 319 9.80 -25.84 -3.64
C THR A 319 10.42 -24.66 -2.88
N GLU A 320 11.38 -24.95 -1.99
CA GLU A 320 12.09 -23.88 -1.26
C GLU A 320 12.83 -22.91 -2.20
N ALA A 321 13.42 -23.42 -3.29
CA ALA A 321 14.12 -22.61 -4.28
C ALA A 321 13.16 -21.69 -5.05
N GLU A 322 11.99 -22.19 -5.45
CA GLU A 322 10.96 -21.37 -6.10
C GLU A 322 10.41 -20.30 -5.17
N LEU A 323 10.23 -20.64 -3.89
CA LEU A 323 9.83 -19.68 -2.89
C LEU A 323 10.90 -18.58 -2.71
N ASP A 324 12.19 -18.92 -2.78
CA ASP A 324 13.30 -17.94 -2.74
C ASP A 324 13.28 -17.02 -3.95
N ASP A 325 13.11 -17.58 -5.15
CA ASP A 325 13.04 -16.82 -6.40
C ASP A 325 11.82 -15.89 -6.42
N LEU A 326 10.64 -16.39 -6.05
CA LEU A 326 9.43 -15.57 -5.98
C LEU A 326 9.54 -14.48 -4.91
N THR A 327 10.12 -14.80 -3.75
CA THR A 327 10.39 -13.80 -2.71
C THR A 327 11.37 -12.74 -3.19
N ALA A 328 12.40 -13.11 -3.97
CA ALA A 328 13.34 -12.17 -4.55
C ALA A 328 12.68 -11.22 -5.55
N TYR A 329 11.79 -11.74 -6.40
CA TYR A 329 11.02 -10.91 -7.33
C TYR A 329 10.04 -9.98 -6.60
N VAL A 330 9.20 -10.52 -5.71
CA VAL A 330 8.21 -9.71 -4.95
C VAL A 330 8.91 -8.67 -4.08
N GLY A 331 10.06 -9.00 -3.49
CA GLY A 331 10.86 -8.05 -2.72
C GLY A 331 11.59 -7.00 -3.58
N ALA A 332 11.63 -7.19 -4.89
CA ALA A 332 12.15 -6.22 -5.84
C ALA A 332 11.03 -5.41 -6.52
N LEU A 333 9.80 -5.47 -6.04
CA LEU A 333 8.71 -4.54 -6.39
C LEU A 333 8.72 -3.35 -5.43
#